data_AF-A0A7T3ZY58-F1
#
_entry.id   AF-A0A7T3ZY58-F1
#
_cell.length_a   1.000
_cell.length_b   1.000
_cell.length_c   1.000
_cell.angle_alpha   90.00
_cell.angle_beta   90.00
_cell.angle_gamma   90.00
#
_symmetry.space_group_name_H-M   'P 1'
#
loop_
_entity.id
_entity.type
_entity.pdbx_description
1 polymer ?
#
loop_
_entity_poly.entity_id
_entity_poly.type
_entity_poly.pdbx_seq_one_letter_code
_entity_poly.pdbx_strand_id
1 'polypeptide(L)'
;MAVSPDDRFAGLVNASAERGGWVPGDIYTAGTEGEEEPVPPRRVRLPILIALAVATTAVLVLAFYVFRPTQTQSPSDPTAGGVVSEGSSAEAADSQGGSGEPGSAEDSAGPGDQPANQQVVAHVTGEVANPSVVTLPGGSRVSDAVEAAGGLTGDADAEAVNLARLVADGEQIRIPAVGETPAGQAPGGQPPGPAPDGQSPGGQGPGAPTAPAPPGSGPGAVPGGKIDLNTADSATLETLPGVGPVTAQAIIAHREQTPFTSIEDLLLVKGIGPKTFESLKDLVTVG
;
A
#
# COMPACT_ATOMS: atom_id res chain seq x y z
N MET A 1 3.83 78.60 -9.63
CA MET A 1 5.22 78.19 -9.89
C MET A 1 5.39 76.83 -9.25
N ALA A 2 5.67 75.79 -10.03
CA ALA A 2 5.65 74.41 -9.56
C ALA A 2 7.05 73.94 -9.14
N VAL A 3 7.12 73.13 -8.08
CA VAL A 3 8.24 72.22 -7.77
C VAL A 3 7.60 70.91 -7.25
N SER A 4 8.14 69.78 -7.69
CA SER A 4 7.46 68.47 -7.69
C SER A 4 7.63 67.65 -6.40
N PRO A 5 6.84 66.57 -6.18
CA PRO A 5 6.82 65.80 -4.94
C PRO A 5 7.93 64.76 -4.71
N ASP A 6 9.05 64.79 -5.44
CA ASP A 6 10.00 63.66 -5.54
C ASP A 6 11.02 63.51 -4.40
N ASP A 7 11.22 64.52 -3.55
CA ASP A 7 12.23 64.52 -2.46
C ASP A 7 11.84 63.69 -1.21
N ARG A 8 11.31 62.47 -1.42
CA ARG A 8 11.02 61.49 -0.36
C ARG A 8 11.68 60.12 -0.55
N PHE A 9 12.36 59.89 -1.68
CA PHE A 9 12.99 58.59 -2.01
C PHE A 9 14.52 58.62 -2.16
N ALA A 10 15.19 59.71 -1.77
CA ALA A 10 16.64 59.90 -1.86
C ALA A 10 17.47 59.08 -0.82
N GLY A 11 17.12 57.81 -0.59
CA GLY A 11 17.73 56.98 0.47
C GLY A 11 17.92 55.48 0.18
N LEU A 12 17.56 54.97 -1.01
CA LEU A 12 17.53 53.51 -1.25
C LEU A 12 18.07 53.03 -2.62
N VAL A 13 18.82 53.86 -3.35
CA VAL A 13 19.32 53.51 -4.72
C VAL A 13 20.81 53.79 -4.92
N ASN A 14 21.66 53.64 -3.90
CA ASN A 14 23.11 53.78 -4.10
C ASN A 14 23.97 52.83 -3.26
N ALA A 15 23.85 51.53 -3.55
CA ALA A 15 24.72 50.46 -3.03
C ALA A 15 25.05 49.43 -4.14
N SER A 16 25.25 49.90 -5.39
CA SER A 16 25.50 49.06 -6.57
C SER A 16 26.77 49.44 -7.36
N ALA A 17 27.74 50.03 -6.65
CA ALA A 17 29.16 50.07 -6.95
C ALA A 17 29.84 50.10 -5.57
N GLU A 18 30.88 49.33 -5.26
CA GLU A 18 32.02 48.93 -6.11
C GLU A 18 32.55 47.51 -5.77
N ARG A 19 33.36 46.97 -6.69
CA ARG A 19 34.31 45.84 -6.54
C ARG A 19 33.77 44.42 -6.39
N GLY A 20 33.93 43.64 -7.47
CA GLY A 20 33.91 42.17 -7.41
C GLY A 20 33.49 41.49 -8.72
N GLY A 21 34.18 41.76 -9.84
CA GLY A 21 33.91 41.05 -11.10
C GLY A 21 34.21 39.56 -10.96
N TRP A 22 33.18 38.71 -11.09
CA TRP A 22 33.33 37.26 -11.00
C TRP A 22 33.92 36.70 -12.30
N VAL A 23 35.13 36.15 -12.21
CA VAL A 23 35.78 35.39 -13.28
C VAL A 23 35.84 33.92 -12.84
N PRO A 24 35.19 32.99 -13.56
CA PRO A 24 35.18 31.58 -13.16
C PRO A 24 36.45 30.84 -13.56
N GLY A 25 37.29 30.50 -12.58
CA GLY A 25 38.17 29.33 -12.66
C GLY A 25 39.64 29.54 -12.31
N ASP A 26 39.96 29.84 -11.05
CA ASP A 26 41.33 29.78 -10.52
C ASP A 26 41.39 29.15 -9.11
N ILE A 27 42.02 27.97 -9.05
CA ILE A 27 42.84 27.34 -7.98
C ILE A 27 42.68 27.80 -6.50
N TYR A 28 42.37 26.92 -5.55
CA TYR A 28 43.30 26.01 -4.81
C TYR A 28 44.45 26.69 -4.03
N THR A 29 44.65 26.26 -2.77
CA THR A 29 45.78 26.53 -1.83
C THR A 29 45.81 27.90 -1.11
N ALA A 30 46.34 28.07 0.11
CA ALA A 30 46.54 27.16 1.26
C ALA A 30 46.99 27.94 2.53
N GLY A 31 46.60 27.49 3.73
CA GLY A 31 47.25 27.82 5.02
C GLY A 31 47.05 29.26 5.55
N THR A 32 47.39 29.63 6.79
CA THR A 32 47.66 28.94 8.09
C THR A 32 47.41 30.00 9.20
N GLU A 33 47.32 29.79 10.51
CA GLU A 33 47.52 28.64 11.45
C GLU A 33 46.31 28.55 12.43
N GLY A 34 46.31 27.63 13.40
CA GLY A 34 45.30 27.57 14.47
C GLY A 34 45.47 26.32 15.36
N GLU A 35 46.25 26.44 16.43
CA GLU A 35 46.62 25.32 17.30
C GLU A 35 45.53 25.01 18.35
N GLU A 36 44.74 23.95 18.12
CA GLU A 36 44.01 23.26 19.18
C GLU A 36 44.29 21.74 19.09
N GLU A 37 44.81 21.16 20.18
CA GLU A 37 45.14 19.72 20.23
C GLU A 37 43.90 18.86 19.97
N PRO A 38 44.00 17.78 19.15
CA PRO A 38 42.89 16.88 18.91
C PRO A 38 42.58 16.08 20.19
N VAL A 39 41.57 16.54 20.93
CA VAL A 39 41.08 15.88 22.16
C VAL A 39 40.72 14.42 21.81
N PRO A 40 41.45 13.42 22.33
CA PRO A 40 41.19 12.03 21.96
C PRO A 40 39.81 11.64 22.49
N PRO A 41 38.92 11.06 21.65
CA PRO A 41 37.57 10.71 22.09
C PRO A 41 37.68 9.73 23.27
N ARG A 42 37.07 10.11 24.41
CA ARG A 42 37.01 9.25 25.60
C ARG A 42 36.38 7.92 25.21
N ARG A 43 37.22 6.88 25.11
CA ARG A 43 36.80 5.50 24.92
C ARG A 43 36.17 4.99 26.21
N VAL A 44 34.97 5.49 26.52
CA VAL A 44 34.10 4.90 27.55
C VAL A 44 33.92 3.45 27.16
N ARG A 45 34.32 2.54 28.06
CA ARG A 45 34.54 1.14 27.71
C ARG A 45 33.22 0.48 27.33
N LEU A 46 32.97 0.36 26.02
CA LEU A 46 31.84 -0.31 25.39
C LEU A 46 31.37 -1.62 26.08
N PRO A 47 32.25 -2.53 26.60
CA PRO A 47 31.79 -3.70 27.35
C PRO A 47 30.96 -3.40 28.61
N ILE A 48 31.12 -2.24 29.25
CA ILE A 48 30.38 -1.92 30.49
C ILE A 48 28.90 -1.64 30.21
N LEU A 49 28.59 -0.95 29.11
CA LEU A 49 27.20 -0.68 28.70
C LEU A 49 26.50 -1.97 28.24
N ILE A 50 27.22 -2.83 27.52
CA ILE A 50 26.69 -4.15 27.09
C ILE A 50 26.40 -5.03 28.32
N ALA A 51 27.31 -5.08 29.30
CA ALA A 51 27.10 -5.85 30.53
C ALA A 51 25.88 -5.36 31.33
N LEU A 52 25.67 -4.03 31.41
CA LEU A 52 24.53 -3.45 32.11
C LEU A 52 23.21 -3.75 31.38
N ALA A 53 23.18 -3.66 30.05
CA ALA A 53 22.01 -4.01 29.24
C ALA A 53 21.63 -5.50 29.38
N VAL A 54 22.62 -6.41 29.36
CA VAL A 54 22.38 -7.85 29.58
C VAL A 54 21.83 -8.10 30.99
N ALA A 55 22.36 -7.43 32.01
CA ALA A 55 21.87 -7.55 33.38
C ALA A 55 20.43 -7.06 33.53
N THR A 56 20.06 -5.91 32.94
CA THR A 56 18.67 -5.41 32.99
C THR A 56 17.71 -6.34 32.26
N THR A 57 18.08 -6.87 31.10
CA THR A 57 17.25 -7.81 30.34
C THR A 57 17.06 -9.13 31.11
N ALA A 58 18.11 -9.66 31.74
CA ALA A 58 18.00 -10.85 32.59
C ALA A 58 17.07 -10.65 33.79
N VAL A 59 17.11 -9.46 34.43
CA VAL A 59 16.19 -9.12 35.53
C VAL A 59 14.74 -9.01 35.06
N LEU A 60 14.49 -8.42 33.88
CA LEU A 60 13.13 -8.34 33.32
C LEU A 60 12.57 -9.71 32.92
N VAL A 61 13.39 -10.58 32.32
CA VAL A 61 12.98 -11.96 31.99
C VAL A 61 12.72 -12.78 33.27
N LEU A 62 13.56 -12.63 34.30
CA LEU A 62 13.34 -13.29 35.59
C LEU A 62 12.06 -12.76 36.27
N ALA A 63 11.83 -11.45 36.25
CA ALA A 63 10.61 -10.84 36.77
C ALA A 63 9.38 -11.40 36.05
N PHE A 64 9.38 -11.45 34.71
CA PHE A 64 8.30 -12.04 33.91
C PHE A 64 8.05 -13.53 34.24
N TYR A 65 9.10 -14.30 34.54
CA TYR A 65 8.96 -15.72 34.92
C TYR A 65 8.40 -15.91 36.34
N VAL A 66 8.77 -15.04 37.29
CA VAL A 66 8.26 -15.06 38.68
C VAL A 66 6.83 -14.49 38.76
N PHE A 67 6.53 -13.45 37.99
CA PHE A 67 5.22 -12.81 37.92
C PHE A 67 4.28 -13.39 36.85
N ARG A 68 4.52 -14.61 36.35
CA ARG A 68 3.54 -15.28 35.47
C ARG A 68 2.19 -15.33 36.17
N PRO A 69 1.16 -14.58 35.73
CA PRO A 69 -0.10 -14.54 36.43
C PRO A 69 -0.75 -15.91 36.30
N THR A 70 -1.02 -16.55 37.44
CA THR A 70 -1.80 -17.78 37.47
C THR A 70 -3.19 -17.45 36.93
N GLN A 71 -3.54 -18.00 35.76
CA GLN A 71 -4.88 -17.91 35.19
C GLN A 71 -5.88 -18.47 36.21
N THR A 72 -6.63 -17.57 36.86
CA THR A 72 -7.74 -17.95 37.74
C THR A 72 -8.84 -18.54 36.87
N GLN A 73 -8.89 -19.86 36.77
CA GLN A 73 -10.03 -20.55 36.20
C GLN A 73 -11.26 -20.24 37.07
N SER A 74 -12.23 -19.49 36.53
CA SER A 74 -13.54 -19.32 37.16
C SER A 74 -14.24 -20.68 37.21
N PRO A 75 -14.54 -21.24 38.40
CA PRO A 75 -15.22 -22.52 38.49
C PRO A 75 -16.72 -22.32 38.27
N SER A 76 -17.29 -23.05 37.31
CA SER A 76 -18.72 -23.11 37.05
C SER A 76 -19.21 -24.56 37.14
N ASP A 77 -19.63 -24.97 38.34
CA ASP A 77 -20.34 -26.23 38.60
C ASP A 77 -21.12 -26.09 39.95
N PRO A 78 -22.11 -26.95 40.29
CA PRO A 78 -23.51 -26.57 40.05
C PRO A 78 -24.42 -26.63 41.30
N THR A 79 -25.71 -26.34 41.08
CA THR A 79 -26.88 -26.78 41.89
C THR A 79 -27.36 -25.92 43.08
N ALA A 80 -28.68 -25.67 43.05
CA ALA A 80 -29.63 -25.35 44.14
C ALA A 80 -29.66 -23.95 44.79
N GLY A 81 -30.72 -23.20 44.44
CA GLY A 81 -31.76 -22.82 45.41
C GLY A 81 -31.85 -21.35 45.87
N GLY A 82 -33.01 -20.70 45.62
CA GLY A 82 -33.49 -19.57 46.43
C GLY A 82 -34.00 -18.32 45.69
N VAL A 83 -35.34 -18.18 45.65
CA VAL A 83 -36.20 -16.96 45.62
C VAL A 83 -35.52 -15.58 45.77
N VAL A 84 -35.93 -14.48 45.12
CA VAL A 84 -37.26 -13.85 44.85
C VAL A 84 -37.18 -13.01 43.54
N SER A 85 -38.18 -12.78 42.68
CA SER A 85 -39.61 -12.39 42.79
C SER A 85 -39.91 -10.88 42.77
N GLU A 86 -39.76 -10.27 41.59
CA GLU A 86 -40.49 -9.08 41.08
C GLU A 86 -40.70 -9.32 39.57
N GLY A 87 -41.86 -9.12 38.93
CA GLY A 87 -43.19 -8.78 39.43
C GLY A 87 -43.95 -7.83 38.49
N SER A 88 -44.64 -8.34 37.46
CA SER A 88 -45.95 -7.83 36.94
C SER A 88 -46.36 -8.48 35.59
N SER A 89 -47.55 -9.09 35.57
CA SER A 89 -48.59 -9.15 34.50
C SER A 89 -48.18 -9.32 33.01
N ALA A 90 -48.48 -10.43 32.32
CA ALA A 90 -49.80 -10.84 31.75
C ALA A 90 -50.17 -10.04 30.47
N GLU A 91 -50.67 -10.57 29.33
CA GLU A 91 -51.22 -11.89 28.88
C GLU A 91 -50.46 -12.36 27.60
N ALA A 92 -50.34 -13.63 27.16
CA ALA A 92 -51.18 -14.85 27.21
C ALA A 92 -52.23 -15.02 26.07
N ALA A 93 -51.78 -15.46 24.87
CA ALA A 93 -52.46 -16.41 23.96
C ALA A 93 -51.46 -16.81 22.84
N ASP A 94 -50.99 -18.05 22.77
CA ASP A 94 -51.57 -19.18 22.00
C ASP A 94 -51.49 -18.93 20.47
N SER A 95 -50.85 -19.77 19.66
CA SER A 95 -51.13 -21.20 19.54
C SER A 95 -50.02 -22.00 18.80
N GLN A 96 -49.86 -23.28 19.17
CA GLN A 96 -49.60 -24.46 18.30
C GLN A 96 -48.48 -24.36 17.24
N GLY A 97 -47.48 -25.26 17.21
CA GLY A 97 -47.66 -26.71 17.31
C GLY A 97 -47.55 -27.33 15.91
N GLY A 98 -46.32 -27.47 15.40
CA GLY A 98 -46.03 -27.94 14.04
C GLY A 98 -44.87 -28.93 14.02
N SER A 99 -45.18 -30.20 14.24
CA SER A 99 -44.24 -31.31 14.01
C SER A 99 -44.01 -31.52 12.51
N GLY A 100 -42.75 -31.50 12.08
CA GLY A 100 -42.33 -31.81 10.71
C GLY A 100 -41.00 -32.54 10.70
N GLU A 101 -41.06 -33.81 10.24
CA GLU A 101 -40.01 -34.81 9.99
C GLU A 101 -38.52 -34.38 9.92
N PRO A 102 -37.59 -35.20 10.47
CA PRO A 102 -36.16 -35.09 10.15
C PRO A 102 -35.88 -35.64 8.74
N GLY A 103 -35.71 -34.74 7.77
CA GLY A 103 -35.24 -35.09 6.43
C GLY A 103 -33.73 -35.38 6.42
N SER A 104 -33.36 -36.65 6.24
CA SER A 104 -31.96 -37.04 6.01
C SER A 104 -31.49 -36.65 4.61
N ALA A 105 -30.29 -36.07 4.56
CA ALA A 105 -29.34 -35.93 3.45
C ALA A 105 -29.74 -36.37 2.04
N GLU A 106 -29.59 -35.44 1.08
CA GLU A 106 -28.99 -35.76 -0.23
C GLU A 106 -28.21 -34.54 -0.77
N ASP A 107 -26.89 -34.73 -0.78
CA ASP A 107 -25.85 -34.24 -1.68
C ASP A 107 -26.19 -33.19 -2.77
N SER A 108 -25.38 -32.12 -2.79
CA SER A 108 -25.12 -31.28 -3.96
C SER A 108 -23.80 -30.53 -3.76
N ALA A 109 -22.71 -31.16 -4.19
CA ALA A 109 -21.36 -30.64 -4.07
C ALA A 109 -21.09 -29.36 -4.88
N GLY A 110 -20.33 -28.42 -4.30
CA GLY A 110 -19.69 -27.34 -5.06
C GLY A 110 -19.31 -26.10 -4.23
N PRO A 111 -18.10 -25.52 -4.42
CA PRO A 111 -16.83 -26.15 -4.78
C PRO A 111 -15.78 -25.94 -3.66
N GLY A 112 -15.16 -27.01 -3.17
CA GLY A 112 -14.15 -26.86 -2.12
C GLY A 112 -13.77 -28.08 -1.31
N ASP A 113 -14.08 -29.31 -1.74
CA ASP A 113 -13.54 -30.52 -1.10
C ASP A 113 -12.07 -30.71 -1.47
N GLN A 114 -11.22 -29.86 -0.89
CA GLN A 114 -9.82 -30.20 -0.65
C GLN A 114 -9.79 -31.02 0.64
N PRO A 115 -9.11 -32.18 0.69
CA PRO A 115 -9.19 -33.08 1.83
C PRO A 115 -8.83 -32.36 3.14
N ALA A 116 -9.68 -32.54 4.16
CA ALA A 116 -9.68 -31.82 5.45
C ALA A 116 -8.41 -31.99 6.33
N ASN A 117 -7.35 -32.59 5.77
CA ASN A 117 -6.05 -32.81 6.40
C ASN A 117 -4.90 -32.07 5.67
N GLN A 118 -5.17 -31.33 4.59
CA GLN A 118 -4.16 -30.50 3.96
C GLN A 118 -3.90 -29.26 4.81
N GLN A 119 -2.63 -29.00 5.12
CA GLN A 119 -2.20 -27.74 5.72
C GLN A 119 -1.67 -26.84 4.62
N VAL A 120 -1.96 -25.54 4.69
CA VAL A 120 -1.40 -24.52 3.79
C VAL A 120 -0.40 -23.67 4.56
N VAL A 121 0.74 -23.38 3.93
CA VAL A 121 1.80 -22.54 4.49
C VAL A 121 1.78 -21.20 3.79
N ALA A 122 1.67 -20.11 4.55
CA ALA A 122 1.64 -18.75 4.01
C ALA A 122 2.61 -17.82 4.74
N HIS A 123 3.19 -16.87 4.01
CA HIS A 123 4.12 -15.88 4.53
C HIS A 123 3.40 -14.55 4.73
N VAL A 124 3.15 -14.15 5.98
CA VAL A 124 2.50 -12.88 6.31
C VAL A 124 3.56 -11.82 6.57
N THR A 125 3.44 -10.68 5.89
CA THR A 125 4.44 -9.60 5.85
C THR A 125 3.82 -8.22 5.96
N GLY A 126 4.61 -7.23 6.36
CA GLY A 126 4.16 -5.85 6.54
C GLY A 126 3.58 -5.61 7.93
N GLU A 127 2.50 -4.84 8.00
CA GLU A 127 1.91 -4.31 9.24
C GLU A 127 1.07 -5.36 10.01
N VAL A 128 1.76 -6.36 10.54
CA VAL A 128 1.25 -7.37 11.47
C VAL A 128 2.17 -7.50 12.68
N ALA A 129 1.64 -7.96 13.82
CA ALA A 129 2.39 -8.02 15.06
C ALA A 129 3.66 -8.90 14.97
N ASN A 130 3.62 -10.01 14.22
CA ASN A 130 4.75 -10.92 14.03
C ASN A 130 4.84 -11.37 12.55
N PRO A 131 5.47 -10.58 11.65
CA PRO A 131 5.64 -10.96 10.25
C PRO A 131 6.47 -12.25 10.16
N SER A 132 5.84 -13.32 9.69
CA SER A 132 6.34 -14.69 9.81
C SER A 132 5.64 -15.65 8.84
N VAL A 133 6.17 -16.86 8.73
CA VAL A 133 5.52 -17.95 7.99
C VAL A 133 4.62 -18.71 8.95
N VAL A 134 3.34 -18.81 8.61
CA VAL A 134 2.29 -19.48 9.40
C VAL A 134 1.77 -20.71 8.66
N THR A 135 1.40 -21.74 9.42
CA THR A 135 0.78 -22.96 8.89
C THR A 135 -0.66 -23.04 9.36
N LEU A 136 -1.59 -23.19 8.41
CA LEU A 136 -3.04 -23.10 8.64
C LEU A 136 -3.73 -24.37 8.10
N PRO A 137 -4.94 -24.69 8.59
CA PRO A 137 -5.80 -25.68 7.93
C PRO A 137 -6.15 -25.28 6.49
N GLY A 138 -6.34 -26.28 5.62
CA GLY A 138 -6.82 -26.08 4.26
C GLY A 138 -8.20 -25.42 4.25
N GLY A 139 -8.36 -24.39 3.42
CA GLY A 139 -9.57 -23.57 3.40
C GLY A 139 -9.57 -22.37 4.37
N SER A 140 -8.49 -22.16 5.13
CA SER A 140 -8.31 -20.91 5.89
C SER A 140 -8.29 -19.66 5.00
N ARG A 141 -8.72 -18.55 5.58
CA ARG A 141 -8.78 -17.23 4.95
C ARG A 141 -7.60 -16.35 5.36
N VAL A 142 -7.39 -15.26 4.63
CA VAL A 142 -6.35 -14.27 4.91
C VAL A 142 -6.48 -13.69 6.33
N SER A 143 -7.72 -13.56 6.84
CA SER A 143 -8.00 -13.25 8.25
C SER A 143 -7.28 -14.19 9.23
N ASP A 144 -7.37 -15.50 8.99
CA ASP A 144 -6.85 -16.53 9.88
C ASP A 144 -5.32 -16.55 9.86
N ALA A 145 -4.73 -16.24 8.69
CA ALA A 145 -3.29 -16.05 8.55
C ALA A 145 -2.79 -14.83 9.33
N VAL A 146 -3.51 -13.72 9.27
CA VAL A 146 -3.20 -12.49 10.00
C VAL A 146 -3.37 -12.69 11.52
N GLU A 147 -4.41 -13.40 11.95
CA GLU A 147 -4.59 -13.76 13.37
C GLU A 147 -3.45 -14.67 13.86
N ALA A 148 -3.05 -15.66 13.07
CA ALA A 148 -1.90 -16.51 13.37
C ALA A 148 -0.56 -15.75 13.42
N ALA A 149 -0.44 -14.64 12.67
CA ALA A 149 0.69 -13.69 12.76
C ALA A 149 0.58 -12.73 13.97
N GLY A 150 -0.41 -12.88 14.84
CA GLY A 150 -0.63 -12.06 16.04
C GLY A 150 -1.50 -10.82 15.81
N GLY A 151 -2.19 -10.74 14.67
CA GLY A 151 -3.09 -9.64 14.32
C GLY A 151 -2.44 -8.46 13.59
N LEU A 152 -3.28 -7.54 13.14
CA LEU A 152 -2.91 -6.28 12.51
C LEU A 152 -2.29 -5.32 13.54
N THR A 153 -1.33 -4.48 13.11
CA THR A 153 -0.86 -3.35 13.92
C THR A 153 -1.84 -2.17 13.86
N GLY A 154 -1.66 -1.15 14.71
CA GLY A 154 -2.50 0.06 14.69
C GLY A 154 -2.32 0.94 13.44
N ASP A 155 -1.23 0.73 12.71
CA ASP A 155 -0.85 1.45 11.49
C ASP A 155 -1.18 0.65 10.22
N ALA A 156 -1.81 -0.53 10.36
CA ALA A 156 -2.13 -1.45 9.26
C ALA A 156 -3.37 -1.02 8.46
N ASP A 157 -3.30 -1.06 7.13
CA ASP A 157 -4.45 -0.85 6.26
C ASP A 157 -5.17 -2.18 5.96
N ALA A 158 -6.23 -2.44 6.73
CA ALA A 158 -7.08 -3.62 6.53
C ALA A 158 -7.92 -3.54 5.25
N GLU A 159 -8.31 -2.33 4.82
CA GLU A 159 -9.20 -2.12 3.67
C GLU A 159 -8.45 -2.38 2.34
N ALA A 160 -7.13 -2.19 2.34
CA ALA A 160 -6.26 -2.50 1.21
C ALA A 160 -6.11 -4.00 0.90
N VAL A 161 -6.59 -4.91 1.77
CA VAL A 161 -6.41 -6.37 1.63
C VAL A 161 -7.73 -7.11 1.79
N ASN A 162 -8.07 -7.99 0.84
CA ASN A 162 -9.23 -8.87 0.98
C ASN A 162 -8.99 -9.98 2.02
N LEU A 163 -9.25 -9.66 3.29
CA LEU A 163 -9.12 -10.58 4.44
C LEU A 163 -10.00 -11.83 4.30
N ALA A 164 -11.11 -11.77 3.56
CA ALA A 164 -12.03 -12.89 3.37
C ALA A 164 -11.56 -13.89 2.29
N ARG A 165 -10.51 -13.58 1.52
CA ARG A 165 -9.99 -14.47 0.47
C ARG A 165 -9.39 -15.74 1.08
N LEU A 166 -9.55 -16.88 0.41
CA LEU A 166 -8.87 -18.13 0.77
C LEU A 166 -7.36 -18.01 0.55
N VAL A 167 -6.58 -18.62 1.45
CA VAL A 167 -5.12 -18.66 1.38
C VAL A 167 -4.66 -19.85 0.55
N ALA A 168 -3.75 -19.62 -0.40
CA ALA A 168 -3.09 -20.68 -1.15
C ALA A 168 -1.80 -21.14 -0.46
N ASP A 169 -1.39 -22.39 -0.69
CA ASP A 169 -0.10 -22.89 -0.21
C ASP A 169 1.07 -22.18 -0.92
N GLY A 170 2.10 -21.82 -0.15
CA GLY A 170 3.24 -21.03 -0.62
C GLY A 170 2.96 -19.54 -0.85
N GLU A 171 1.77 -19.04 -0.50
CA GLU A 171 1.37 -17.66 -0.77
C GLU A 171 2.07 -16.64 0.15
N GLN A 172 2.41 -15.47 -0.41
CA GLN A 172 2.79 -14.30 0.38
C GLN A 172 1.61 -13.32 0.52
N ILE A 173 1.26 -13.02 1.77
CA ILE A 173 0.27 -12.01 2.14
C ILE A 173 1.05 -10.78 2.62
N ARG A 174 0.82 -9.63 1.99
CA ARG A 174 1.39 -8.34 2.42
C ARG A 174 0.28 -7.44 2.94
N ILE A 175 0.42 -7.02 4.20
CA ILE A 175 -0.43 -6.00 4.84
C ILE A 175 0.30 -4.66 4.73
N PRO A 176 -0.20 -3.69 3.94
CA PRO A 176 0.41 -2.37 3.83
C PRO A 176 0.08 -1.49 5.05
N ALA A 177 0.83 -0.40 5.24
CA ALA A 177 0.48 0.63 6.22
C ALA A 177 -0.61 1.57 5.69
N VAL A 178 -1.36 2.22 6.58
CA VAL A 178 -2.40 3.21 6.23
C VAL A 178 -1.78 4.34 5.39
N GLY A 179 -2.28 4.51 4.17
CA GLY A 179 -1.77 5.49 3.20
C GLY A 179 -0.51 5.05 2.44
N GLU A 180 0.01 3.85 2.67
CA GLU A 180 0.99 3.25 1.76
C GLU A 180 0.26 2.84 0.48
N THR A 181 0.63 3.43 -0.66
CA THR A 181 0.14 2.95 -1.96
C THR A 181 0.65 1.52 -2.19
N PRO A 182 -0.21 0.50 -2.38
CA PRO A 182 0.25 -0.88 -2.51
C PRO A 182 1.19 -1.03 -3.71
N ALA A 183 2.50 -1.17 -3.44
CA ALA A 183 3.48 -1.52 -4.45
C ALA A 183 3.08 -2.88 -5.03
N GLY A 184 2.64 -2.86 -6.30
CA GLY A 184 1.69 -3.82 -6.86
C GLY A 184 1.85 -5.27 -6.38
N GLN A 185 0.82 -5.76 -5.68
CA GLN A 185 0.47 -7.17 -5.77
C GLN A 185 0.06 -7.43 -7.22
N ALA A 186 1.02 -7.79 -8.06
CA ALA A 186 0.72 -8.42 -9.33
C ALA A 186 -0.14 -9.65 -9.01
N PRO A 187 -1.38 -9.78 -9.53
CA PRO A 187 -2.16 -10.98 -9.33
C PRO A 187 -1.31 -12.17 -9.79
N GLY A 188 -1.21 -13.18 -8.91
CA GLY A 188 -0.14 -14.17 -8.93
C GLY A 188 0.16 -14.70 -10.33
N GLY A 189 1.44 -14.70 -10.70
CA GLY A 189 1.90 -15.08 -12.03
C GLY A 189 1.41 -16.47 -12.41
N GLN A 190 0.35 -16.51 -13.21
CA GLN A 190 -0.06 -17.73 -13.90
C GLN A 190 1.14 -18.19 -14.74
N PRO A 191 1.60 -19.45 -14.60
CA PRO A 191 2.71 -19.93 -15.40
C PRO A 191 2.39 -19.73 -16.88
N PRO A 192 3.36 -19.32 -17.72
CA PRO A 192 3.13 -19.23 -19.14
C PRO A 192 2.77 -20.63 -19.65
N GLY A 193 1.50 -20.81 -20.02
CA GLY A 193 1.07 -22.02 -20.71
C GLY A 193 1.86 -22.20 -22.00
N PRO A 194 2.11 -23.45 -22.44
CA PRO A 194 2.85 -23.68 -23.67
C PRO A 194 2.13 -22.99 -24.83
N ALA A 195 2.88 -22.25 -25.64
CA ALA A 195 2.34 -21.51 -26.77
C ALA A 195 1.64 -22.46 -27.75
N PRO A 196 0.44 -22.12 -28.25
CA PRO A 196 -0.16 -22.86 -29.36
C PRO A 196 0.55 -22.46 -30.65
N ASP A 197 1.27 -23.41 -31.27
CA ASP A 197 1.74 -23.27 -32.64
C ASP A 197 0.57 -22.97 -33.59
N GLY A 198 0.78 -22.04 -34.50
CA GLY A 198 -0.31 -21.42 -35.24
C GLY A 198 -0.95 -22.30 -36.31
N GLN A 199 -2.29 -22.29 -36.37
CA GLN A 199 -3.01 -22.55 -37.62
C GLN A 199 -4.38 -21.86 -37.69
N SER A 200 -4.49 -20.88 -38.59
CA SER A 200 -5.71 -20.62 -39.37
C SER A 200 -5.83 -21.75 -40.42
N PRO A 201 -7.03 -22.14 -40.95
CA PRO A 201 -8.11 -21.21 -41.30
C PRO A 201 -9.58 -21.68 -41.15
N GLY A 202 -10.50 -20.71 -41.19
CA GLY A 202 -11.78 -20.82 -41.91
C GLY A 202 -12.98 -21.51 -41.21
N GLY A 203 -14.02 -20.73 -40.88
CA GLY A 203 -15.36 -21.23 -40.54
C GLY A 203 -16.39 -20.09 -40.40
N GLN A 204 -17.54 -20.19 -41.07
CA GLN A 204 -18.57 -19.14 -41.10
C GLN A 204 -19.80 -19.47 -40.24
N GLY A 205 -19.96 -18.76 -39.11
CA GLY A 205 -21.22 -18.53 -38.37
C GLY A 205 -22.03 -19.73 -37.87
N PRO A 206 -23.26 -19.52 -37.35
CA PRO A 206 -23.88 -18.27 -36.89
C PRO A 206 -24.48 -18.37 -35.45
N GLY A 207 -24.92 -17.24 -34.86
CA GLY A 207 -25.93 -17.23 -33.79
C GLY A 207 -25.51 -16.64 -32.43
N ALA A 208 -26.30 -15.68 -31.95
CA ALA A 208 -26.27 -15.07 -30.60
C ALA A 208 -27.21 -15.87 -29.65
N PRO A 209 -27.58 -15.41 -28.42
CA PRO A 209 -27.16 -14.22 -27.67
C PRO A 209 -26.89 -14.44 -26.15
N THR A 210 -26.17 -13.50 -25.52
CA THR A 210 -26.34 -13.21 -24.08
C THR A 210 -26.42 -11.71 -23.87
N ALA A 211 -27.47 -11.26 -23.18
CA ALA A 211 -27.77 -9.86 -22.89
C ALA A 211 -27.36 -9.50 -21.42
N PRO A 212 -27.68 -8.32 -20.85
CA PRO A 212 -26.62 -7.40 -20.44
C PRO A 212 -26.53 -7.15 -18.92
N ALA A 213 -25.39 -6.60 -18.49
CA ALA A 213 -25.16 -6.00 -17.17
C ALA A 213 -24.63 -4.56 -17.34
N PRO A 214 -24.77 -3.67 -16.31
CA PRO A 214 -25.20 -2.29 -16.54
C PRO A 214 -24.10 -1.28 -16.94
N PRO A 215 -24.48 -0.12 -17.53
CA PRO A 215 -23.57 0.97 -17.83
C PRO A 215 -23.24 1.80 -16.57
N GLY A 216 -21.94 2.00 -16.32
CA GLY A 216 -21.39 2.77 -15.19
C GLY A 216 -20.28 3.73 -15.61
N SER A 217 -20.61 4.66 -16.50
CA SER A 217 -19.89 5.91 -16.83
C SER A 217 -18.40 6.06 -16.43
N GLY A 218 -17.50 5.69 -17.34
CA GLY A 218 -16.20 6.36 -17.50
C GLY A 218 -16.26 7.28 -18.72
N PRO A 219 -16.01 8.60 -18.60
CA PRO A 219 -16.10 9.52 -19.73
C PRO A 219 -14.87 9.43 -20.64
N GLY A 220 -15.04 8.80 -21.80
CA GLY A 220 -14.38 9.19 -23.06
C GLY A 220 -12.85 9.05 -23.16
N ALA A 221 -12.39 7.87 -23.57
CA ALA A 221 -11.19 7.74 -24.39
C ALA A 221 -11.52 6.95 -25.66
N VAL A 222 -11.40 7.58 -26.83
CA VAL A 222 -11.64 6.94 -28.13
C VAL A 222 -10.47 6.01 -28.48
N PRO A 223 -10.71 4.73 -28.82
CA PRO A 223 -9.63 3.85 -29.27
C PRO A 223 -9.13 4.32 -30.64
N GLY A 224 -7.99 5.01 -30.66
CA GLY A 224 -7.35 5.55 -31.86
C GLY A 224 -7.16 7.08 -31.89
N GLY A 225 -7.50 7.80 -30.81
CA GLY A 225 -7.19 9.23 -30.67
C GLY A 225 -5.80 9.51 -30.08
N LYS A 226 -5.31 10.76 -30.22
CA LYS A 226 -4.14 11.26 -29.48
C LYS A 226 -4.42 11.22 -27.96
N ILE A 227 -3.41 10.89 -27.18
CA ILE A 227 -3.47 10.83 -25.70
C ILE A 227 -3.35 12.25 -25.14
N ASP A 228 -4.30 12.64 -24.30
CA ASP A 228 -4.34 13.97 -23.69
C ASP A 228 -3.52 14.02 -22.39
N LEU A 229 -2.51 14.89 -22.34
CA LEU A 229 -1.58 14.97 -21.21
C LEU A 229 -2.24 15.44 -19.91
N ASN A 230 -3.29 16.27 -20.00
CA ASN A 230 -3.96 16.84 -18.84
C ASN A 230 -4.97 15.87 -18.21
N THR A 231 -5.54 14.96 -19.00
CA THR A 231 -6.61 14.05 -18.54
C THR A 231 -6.24 12.57 -18.48
N ALA A 232 -5.20 12.10 -19.18
CA ALA A 232 -4.85 10.67 -19.20
C ALA A 232 -4.45 10.11 -17.81
N ASP A 233 -4.80 8.86 -17.55
CA ASP A 233 -4.33 8.08 -16.40
C ASP A 233 -2.90 7.54 -16.63
N SER A 234 -2.27 6.97 -15.58
CA SER A 234 -0.89 6.49 -15.69
C SER A 234 -0.74 5.32 -16.66
N ALA A 235 -1.69 4.39 -16.71
CA ALA A 235 -1.62 3.23 -17.60
C ALA A 235 -1.75 3.66 -19.07
N THR A 236 -2.61 4.62 -19.37
CA THR A 236 -2.70 5.26 -20.69
C THR A 236 -1.39 5.97 -21.06
N LEU A 237 -0.77 6.72 -20.14
CA LEU A 237 0.54 7.35 -20.39
C LEU A 237 1.66 6.32 -20.60
N GLU A 238 1.64 5.18 -19.92
CA GLU A 238 2.61 4.09 -20.07
C GLU A 238 2.50 3.34 -21.43
N THR A 239 1.42 3.54 -22.19
CA THR A 239 1.33 3.02 -23.58
C THR A 239 2.25 3.77 -24.56
N LEU A 240 2.77 4.94 -24.16
CA LEU A 240 3.56 5.80 -25.01
C LEU A 240 5.03 5.32 -25.14
N PRO A 241 5.64 5.41 -26.34
CA PRO A 241 6.99 4.91 -26.58
C PRO A 241 8.03 5.66 -25.73
N GLY A 242 8.72 4.92 -24.86
CA GLY A 242 9.73 5.45 -23.96
C GLY A 242 9.19 6.10 -22.67
N VAL A 243 7.89 6.00 -22.39
CA VAL A 243 7.27 6.39 -21.12
C VAL A 243 7.07 5.14 -20.26
N GLY A 244 7.90 4.96 -19.24
CA GLY A 244 7.68 3.93 -18.21
C GLY A 244 6.97 4.50 -16.97
N PRO A 245 6.66 3.67 -15.95
CA PRO A 245 5.92 4.10 -14.77
C PRO A 245 6.49 5.34 -14.07
N VAL A 246 7.82 5.43 -13.96
CA VAL A 246 8.52 6.59 -13.37
C VAL A 246 8.31 7.87 -14.19
N THR A 247 8.28 7.75 -15.53
CA THR A 247 8.05 8.89 -16.43
C THR A 247 6.57 9.29 -16.43
N ALA A 248 5.65 8.33 -16.43
CA ALA A 248 4.21 8.59 -16.32
C ALA A 248 3.86 9.30 -15.00
N GLN A 249 4.40 8.84 -13.86
CA GLN A 249 4.27 9.54 -12.58
C GLN A 249 4.88 10.95 -12.62
N ALA A 250 6.00 11.16 -13.30
CA ALA A 250 6.59 12.49 -13.45
C ALA A 250 5.72 13.44 -14.30
N ILE A 251 5.03 12.94 -15.34
CA ILE A 251 4.05 13.72 -16.11
C ILE A 251 2.86 14.11 -15.22
N ILE A 252 2.33 13.17 -14.44
CA ILE A 252 1.20 13.42 -13.52
C ILE A 252 1.58 14.45 -12.46
N ALA A 253 2.72 14.26 -11.78
CA ALA A 253 3.21 15.19 -10.76
C ALA A 253 3.54 16.59 -11.32
N HIS A 254 3.87 16.69 -12.62
CA HIS A 254 4.04 17.98 -13.28
C HIS A 254 2.70 18.68 -13.48
N ARG A 255 1.67 18.01 -14.05
CA ARG A 255 0.36 18.65 -14.28
C ARG A 255 -0.38 19.08 -13.01
N GLU A 256 -0.15 18.39 -11.89
CA GLU A 256 -0.66 18.80 -10.58
C GLU A 256 -0.09 20.14 -10.10
N GLN A 257 1.12 20.49 -10.55
CA GLN A 257 1.79 21.76 -10.21
C GLN A 257 1.59 22.82 -11.29
N THR A 258 1.70 22.44 -12.57
CA THR A 258 1.54 23.29 -13.76
C THR A 258 0.93 22.46 -14.89
N PRO A 259 -0.33 22.70 -15.30
CA PRO A 259 -0.96 21.96 -16.39
C PRO A 259 -0.23 22.18 -17.72
N PHE A 260 -0.23 21.17 -18.58
CA PHE A 260 0.41 21.24 -19.89
C PHE A 260 -0.40 22.18 -20.80
N THR A 261 0.22 23.27 -21.24
CA THR A 261 -0.41 24.26 -22.13
C THR A 261 0.05 24.07 -23.58
N SER A 262 1.26 23.53 -23.76
CA SER A 262 1.83 23.14 -25.05
C SER A 262 2.37 21.71 -24.98
N ILE A 263 2.64 21.07 -26.12
CA ILE A 263 3.21 19.71 -26.15
C ILE A 263 4.68 19.75 -25.70
N GLU A 264 5.38 20.82 -26.04
CA GLU A 264 6.77 21.16 -25.70
C GLU A 264 7.04 21.17 -24.19
N ASP A 265 6.03 21.45 -23.37
CA ASP A 265 6.10 21.46 -21.91
C ASP A 265 6.52 20.07 -21.34
N LEU A 266 6.36 18.99 -22.11
CA LEU A 266 6.90 17.66 -21.78
C LEU A 266 8.42 17.67 -21.55
N LEU A 267 9.18 18.58 -22.18
CA LEU A 267 10.63 18.70 -21.99
C LEU A 267 11.02 19.23 -20.58
N LEU A 268 10.06 19.79 -19.83
CA LEU A 268 10.24 20.19 -18.44
C LEU A 268 10.13 18.98 -17.48
N VAL A 269 9.55 17.86 -17.93
CA VAL A 269 9.31 16.66 -17.12
C VAL A 269 10.61 15.87 -16.95
N LYS A 270 11.01 15.65 -15.70
CA LYS A 270 12.24 14.93 -15.34
C LYS A 270 12.20 13.47 -15.81
N GLY A 271 12.85 13.21 -16.95
CA GLY A 271 12.95 11.89 -17.59
C GLY A 271 12.62 11.90 -19.08
N ILE A 272 11.99 12.98 -19.58
CA ILE A 272 11.70 13.15 -21.00
C ILE A 272 12.83 13.91 -21.67
N GLY A 273 13.67 13.19 -22.42
CA GLY A 273 14.67 13.79 -23.30
C GLY A 273 14.10 14.14 -24.68
N PRO A 274 14.83 14.93 -25.50
CA PRO A 274 14.39 15.31 -26.85
C PRO A 274 14.05 14.11 -27.75
N LYS A 275 14.79 12.99 -27.63
CA LYS A 275 14.51 11.74 -28.37
C LYS A 275 13.15 11.12 -28.02
N THR A 276 12.79 11.15 -26.73
CA THR A 276 11.49 10.66 -26.27
C THR A 276 10.41 11.61 -26.77
N PHE A 277 10.58 12.91 -26.55
CA PHE A 277 9.67 13.95 -27.03
C PHE A 277 9.35 13.87 -28.54
N GLU A 278 10.36 13.68 -29.40
CA GLU A 278 10.17 13.49 -30.85
C GLU A 278 9.27 12.30 -31.19
N SER A 279 9.29 11.25 -30.38
CA SER A 279 8.45 10.05 -30.51
C SER A 279 7.03 10.25 -29.95
N LEU A 280 6.84 11.24 -29.07
CA LEU A 280 5.57 11.52 -28.38
C LEU A 280 4.70 12.55 -29.10
N LYS A 281 5.29 13.57 -29.72
CA LYS A 281 4.59 14.75 -30.25
C LYS A 281 3.40 14.46 -31.18
N ASP A 282 3.47 13.38 -31.95
CA ASP A 282 2.41 12.97 -32.88
C ASP A 282 1.34 12.09 -32.22
N LEU A 283 1.63 11.52 -31.05
CA LEU A 283 0.75 10.64 -30.28
C LEU A 283 0.01 11.36 -29.15
N VAL A 284 0.48 12.54 -28.72
CA VAL A 284 -0.10 13.30 -27.60
C VAL A 284 -0.83 14.57 -28.04
N THR A 285 -1.68 15.10 -27.16
CA THR A 285 -2.38 16.38 -27.28
C THR A 285 -2.52 17.05 -25.90
N VAL A 286 -2.93 18.31 -25.90
CA VAL A 286 -3.35 19.06 -24.71
C VAL A 286 -4.77 19.58 -24.95
N GLY A 287 -5.65 19.41 -23.96
CA GLY A 287 -7.05 19.83 -23.97
C GLY A 287 -7.52 20.34 -22.62
#